data_AF-A0AAQ3K736-F1
#
_entry.id   AF-A0AAQ3K736-F1
#
_cell.length_a   1.000
_cell.length_b   1.000
_cell.length_c   1.000
_cell.angle_alpha   90.00
_cell.angle_beta   90.00
_cell.angle_gamma   90.00
#
_symmetry.space_group_name_H-M   'P 1'
#
loop_
_entity.id
_entity.type
_entity.pdbx_description
1 polymer ?
#
loop_
_entity_poly.entity_id
_entity_poly.type
_entity_poly.pdbx_seq_one_letter_code
_entity_poly.pdbx_strand_id
1 'polypeptide(L)'
;MESFTLPSPMNKVVFILGATGSGKSKLAIYLAKCFCGEVINSDKMQVYTDLDTITNKVTEDECDGVTHHLLGSIHPDMEFTVADFRRQATSAVESILRHDKPPIIAGGSNSYIKELVDGVGSKFRSQYDCCFMWVDVELTTLHQFVAARVDKMVERGAVQEARLVFRADHNYSQGIWRSIGMAEMDSYFRAENSGANEEMKARMLEAAINEMKANTYNLTI
;
A
#
# COMPACT_ATOMS: atom_id res chain seq x y z
N MET A 1 20.56 43.00 -24.75
CA MET A 1 19.73 41.81 -24.95
C MET A 1 19.91 40.94 -23.72
N GLU A 2 18.96 40.96 -22.79
CA GLU A 2 18.93 39.97 -21.72
C GLU A 2 18.58 38.62 -22.36
N SER A 3 19.47 37.63 -22.22
CA SER A 3 19.19 36.27 -22.68
C SER A 3 18.09 35.69 -21.79
N PHE A 4 16.87 35.58 -22.33
CA PHE A 4 15.79 34.88 -21.66
C PHE A 4 16.12 33.38 -21.73
N THR A 5 16.79 32.87 -20.70
CA THR A 5 16.93 31.42 -20.51
C THR A 5 15.59 30.92 -20.02
N LEU A 6 14.91 30.10 -20.84
CA LEU A 6 13.76 29.35 -20.34
C LEU A 6 14.24 28.53 -19.14
N PRO A 7 13.52 28.55 -18.00
CA PRO A 7 13.86 27.68 -16.89
C PRO A 7 13.93 26.25 -17.41
N SER A 8 14.98 25.51 -17.02
CA SER A 8 15.07 24.09 -17.35
C SER A 8 13.77 23.41 -16.94
N PRO A 9 13.14 22.59 -17.81
CA PRO A 9 11.87 21.96 -17.48
C PRO A 9 12.05 21.14 -16.19
N MET A 10 11.23 21.45 -15.18
CA MET A 10 11.26 20.70 -13.93
C MET A 10 10.92 19.24 -14.21
N ASN A 11 11.64 18.34 -13.53
CA ASN A 11 11.36 16.91 -13.61
C ASN A 11 9.94 16.62 -13.12
N LYS A 12 9.23 15.75 -13.85
CA LYS A 12 7.84 15.43 -13.57
C LYS A 12 7.73 14.25 -12.60
N VAL A 13 6.78 14.32 -11.67
CA VAL A 13 6.42 13.22 -10.77
C VAL A 13 4.93 13.01 -10.82
N VAL A 14 4.49 11.78 -11.07
CA VAL A 14 3.07 11.42 -11.13
C VAL A 14 2.63 10.82 -9.80
N PHE A 15 1.48 11.24 -9.29
CA PHE A 15 0.86 10.72 -8.07
C PHE A 15 -0.49 10.09 -8.42
N ILE A 16 -0.71 8.84 -8.00
CA ILE A 16 -1.96 8.12 -8.19
C ILE A 16 -2.58 7.85 -6.82
N LEU A 17 -3.69 8.56 -6.56
CA LEU A 17 -4.38 8.61 -5.28
C LEU A 17 -5.80 8.03 -5.40
N GLY A 18 -6.42 7.74 -4.25
CA GLY A 18 -7.78 7.20 -4.17
C GLY A 18 -7.94 6.12 -3.10
N ALA A 19 -9.18 5.75 -2.81
CA ALA A 19 -9.52 4.78 -1.77
C ALA A 19 -8.93 3.38 -2.03
N THR A 20 -8.78 2.56 -0.99
CA THR A 20 -8.36 1.16 -1.17
C THR A 20 -9.35 0.42 -2.10
N GLY A 21 -8.84 -0.40 -3.02
CA GLY A 21 -9.69 -1.10 -4.00
C GLY A 21 -10.04 -0.30 -5.26
N SER A 22 -9.71 0.99 -5.36
CA SER A 22 -10.03 1.80 -6.54
C SER A 22 -9.22 1.49 -7.81
N GLY A 23 -8.22 0.59 -7.75
CA GLY A 23 -7.42 0.20 -8.92
C GLY A 23 -6.14 1.01 -9.14
N LYS A 24 -5.67 1.77 -8.14
CA LYS A 24 -4.43 2.60 -8.21
C LYS A 24 -3.21 1.84 -8.74
N SER A 25 -2.89 0.67 -8.19
CA SER A 25 -1.70 -0.09 -8.59
C SER A 25 -1.78 -0.54 -10.05
N LYS A 26 -2.97 -0.96 -10.51
CA LYS A 26 -3.22 -1.32 -11.91
C LYS A 26 -2.97 -0.14 -12.85
N LEU A 27 -3.43 1.06 -12.48
CA LEU A 27 -3.18 2.28 -13.24
C LEU A 27 -1.68 2.66 -13.21
N ALA A 28 -1.02 2.53 -12.06
CA ALA A 28 0.40 2.82 -11.90
C ALA A 28 1.28 1.94 -12.81
N ILE A 29 1.04 0.64 -12.80
CA ILE A 29 1.74 -0.34 -13.63
C ILE A 29 1.47 -0.07 -15.11
N TYR A 30 0.21 0.19 -15.49
CA TYR A 30 -0.14 0.55 -16.86
C TYR A 30 0.64 1.77 -17.35
N LEU A 31 0.66 2.86 -16.56
CA LEU A 31 1.40 4.08 -16.91
C LEU A 31 2.92 3.83 -16.94
N ALA A 32 3.46 3.07 -16.00
CA ALA A 32 4.87 2.71 -15.97
C ALA A 32 5.27 1.96 -17.25
N LYS A 33 4.44 1.04 -17.74
CA LYS A 33 4.68 0.35 -19.02
C LYS A 33 4.60 1.30 -20.22
N CYS A 34 3.60 2.19 -20.25
CA CYS A 34 3.43 3.13 -21.36
C CYS A 34 4.58 4.14 -21.47
N PHE A 35 5.18 4.53 -20.35
CA PHE A 35 6.18 5.59 -20.28
C PHE A 35 7.57 5.12 -19.82
N CYS A 36 7.81 3.80 -19.79
CA CYS A 36 9.05 3.19 -19.27
C CYS A 36 9.42 3.70 -17.87
N GLY A 37 8.41 3.92 -17.03
CA GLY A 37 8.53 4.45 -15.67
C GLY A 37 8.74 3.38 -14.61
N GLU A 38 8.87 3.85 -13.37
CA GLU A 38 9.00 3.01 -12.19
C GLU A 38 8.02 3.48 -11.11
N VAL A 39 7.52 2.52 -10.32
CA VAL A 39 6.48 2.78 -9.31
C VAL A 39 7.11 2.91 -7.93
N ILE A 40 6.70 3.91 -7.16
CA ILE A 40 7.04 4.06 -5.74
C ILE A 40 5.78 3.83 -4.92
N ASN A 41 5.77 2.79 -4.09
CA ASN A 41 4.66 2.50 -3.20
C ASN A 41 4.54 3.59 -2.12
N SER A 42 3.31 4.01 -1.85
CA SER A 42 2.95 4.95 -0.79
C SER A 42 1.81 4.43 0.10
N ASP A 43 1.62 3.11 0.16
CA ASP A 43 0.80 2.45 1.16
C ASP A 43 1.63 2.00 2.37
N LYS A 44 1.27 2.45 3.58
CA LYS A 44 2.06 2.18 4.79
C LYS A 44 2.17 0.71 5.14
N MET A 45 1.19 -0.11 4.80
CA MET A 45 1.23 -1.53 5.15
C MET A 45 2.07 -2.30 4.14
N GLN A 46 2.11 -1.83 2.89
CA GLN A 46 2.84 -2.50 1.81
C GLN A 46 4.35 -2.20 1.80
N VAL A 47 4.84 -1.26 2.61
CA VAL A 47 6.29 -1.00 2.72
C VAL A 47 7.04 -2.14 3.39
N TYR A 48 6.36 -2.95 4.20
CA TYR A 48 6.97 -4.01 4.99
C TYR A 48 7.11 -5.30 4.19
N THR A 49 8.18 -6.05 4.42
CA THR A 49 8.33 -7.44 3.95
C THR A 49 7.27 -8.32 4.61
N ASP A 50 7.03 -9.48 4.02
CA ASP A 50 6.04 -10.46 4.48
C ASP A 50 4.60 -9.94 4.45
N LEU A 51 3.65 -10.81 4.79
CA LEU A 51 2.21 -10.51 4.76
C LEU A 51 1.72 -9.96 3.40
N ASP A 52 2.26 -10.48 2.30
CA ASP A 52 1.99 -9.99 0.95
C ASP A 52 0.50 -10.09 0.58
N THR A 53 -0.15 -11.16 1.02
CA THR A 53 -1.57 -11.40 0.76
C THR A 53 -2.45 -10.47 1.60
N ILE A 54 -2.20 -10.39 2.91
CA ILE A 54 -2.93 -9.56 3.87
C ILE A 54 -2.77 -8.07 3.56
N THR A 55 -1.55 -7.64 3.23
CA THR A 55 -1.28 -6.24 2.83
C THR A 55 -1.64 -5.97 1.37
N ASN A 56 -2.06 -7.01 0.63
CA ASN A 56 -2.46 -6.97 -0.77
C ASN A 56 -1.41 -6.27 -1.65
N LYS A 57 -0.15 -6.68 -1.51
CA LYS A 57 0.90 -6.26 -2.42
C LYS A 57 0.58 -6.79 -3.82
N VAL A 58 1.00 -6.04 -4.83
CA VAL A 58 0.98 -6.55 -6.20
C VAL A 58 1.95 -7.72 -6.28
N THR A 59 1.54 -8.81 -6.92
CA THR A 59 2.40 -9.98 -7.15
C THR A 59 3.44 -9.66 -8.23
N GLU A 60 4.49 -10.48 -8.35
CA GLU A 60 5.48 -10.35 -9.43
C GLU A 60 4.82 -10.41 -10.82
N ASP A 61 3.86 -11.32 -11.00
CA ASP A 61 3.06 -11.42 -12.23
C ASP A 61 2.23 -10.15 -12.49
N GLU A 62 1.60 -9.60 -11.46
CA GLU A 62 0.82 -8.37 -11.56
C GLU A 62 1.73 -7.16 -11.86
N CYS A 63 2.97 -7.16 -11.35
CA CYS A 63 3.96 -6.11 -11.63
C CYS A 63 4.36 -6.07 -13.11
N ASP A 64 4.29 -7.18 -13.84
CA ASP A 64 4.48 -7.24 -15.30
C ASP A 64 5.80 -6.58 -15.74
N GLY A 65 6.88 -6.91 -15.01
CA GLY A 65 8.23 -6.39 -15.23
C GLY A 65 8.48 -4.95 -14.78
N VAL A 66 7.48 -4.24 -14.25
CA VAL A 66 7.65 -2.88 -13.72
C VAL A 66 8.39 -2.90 -12.39
N THR A 67 9.47 -2.12 -12.31
CA THR A 67 10.23 -1.93 -11.07
C THR A 67 9.40 -1.17 -10.03
N HIS A 68 9.34 -1.74 -8.82
CA HIS A 68 8.68 -1.14 -7.66
C HIS A 68 9.69 -0.78 -6.58
N HIS A 69 9.54 0.42 -6.02
CA HIS A 69 10.31 0.92 -4.88
C HIS A 69 9.39 1.01 -3.65
N LEU A 70 9.97 0.84 -2.46
CA LEU A 70 9.27 0.91 -1.18
C LEU A 70 8.09 -0.07 -1.04
N LEU A 71 8.14 -1.18 -1.78
CA LEU A 71 7.19 -2.29 -1.70
C LEU A 71 7.95 -3.48 -1.11
N GLY A 72 7.56 -3.96 0.07
CA GLY A 72 8.25 -5.10 0.69
C GLY A 72 9.72 -4.84 1.02
N SER A 73 10.06 -3.65 1.55
CA SER A 73 11.45 -3.21 1.75
C SER A 73 11.85 -3.01 3.22
N ILE A 74 10.88 -3.00 4.14
CA ILE A 74 11.08 -2.71 5.56
C ILE A 74 10.79 -3.95 6.39
N HIS A 75 11.63 -4.27 7.37
CA HIS A 75 11.40 -5.43 8.23
C HIS A 75 10.09 -5.28 9.06
N PRO A 76 9.29 -6.36 9.29
CA PRO A 76 7.97 -6.31 9.94
C PRO A 76 7.93 -5.58 11.29
N ASP A 77 8.98 -5.80 12.10
CA ASP A 77 9.11 -5.26 13.46
C ASP A 77 9.74 -3.86 13.53
N MET A 78 10.09 -3.26 12.39
CA MET A 78 10.64 -1.91 12.36
C MET A 78 9.52 -0.88 12.35
N GLU A 79 9.74 0.26 13.00
CA GLU A 79 8.89 1.42 12.77
C GLU A 79 9.28 2.13 11.47
N PHE A 80 8.28 2.49 10.67
CA PHE A 80 8.46 3.28 9.46
C PHE A 80 7.64 4.56 9.54
N THR A 81 8.31 5.69 9.71
CA THR A 81 7.66 6.98 9.95
C THR A 81 7.37 7.74 8.65
N VAL A 82 6.55 8.78 8.72
CA VAL A 82 6.32 9.70 7.58
C VAL A 82 7.61 10.39 7.12
N ALA A 83 8.55 10.64 8.04
CA ALA A 83 9.85 11.24 7.73
C ALA A 83 10.78 10.24 7.01
N ASP A 84 10.71 8.96 7.37
CA ASP A 84 11.41 7.88 6.66
C ASP A 84 10.87 7.72 5.25
N PHE A 85 9.53 7.70 5.10
CA PHE A 85 8.90 7.68 3.79
C PHE A 85 9.39 8.84 2.92
N ARG A 86 9.33 10.08 3.42
CA ARG A 86 9.81 11.25 2.67
C ARG A 86 11.24 11.06 2.20
N ARG A 87 12.15 10.71 3.11
CA ARG A 87 13.57 10.52 2.80
C ARG A 87 13.78 9.48 1.71
N GLN A 88 13.15 8.31 1.85
CA GLN A 88 13.35 7.20 0.92
C GLN A 88 12.64 7.42 -0.41
N ALA A 89 11.43 7.99 -0.41
CA ALA A 89 10.68 8.32 -1.62
C ALA A 89 11.39 9.41 -2.44
N THR A 90 11.93 10.46 -1.79
CA THR A 90 12.76 11.46 -2.48
C THR A 90 13.99 10.80 -3.12
N SER A 91 14.70 9.93 -2.38
CA SER A 91 15.85 9.20 -2.93
C SER A 91 15.47 8.31 -4.13
N ALA A 92 14.31 7.66 -4.08
CA ALA A 92 13.81 6.84 -5.18
C ALA A 92 13.48 7.71 -6.41
N VAL A 93 12.76 8.82 -6.22
CA VAL A 93 12.48 9.80 -7.28
C VAL A 93 13.78 10.28 -7.96
N GLU A 94 14.78 10.69 -7.17
CA GLU A 94 16.07 11.13 -7.70
C GLU A 94 16.83 10.03 -8.43
N SER A 95 16.73 8.78 -7.98
CA SER A 95 17.33 7.64 -8.67
C SER A 95 16.65 7.36 -10.00
N ILE A 96 15.31 7.31 -10.03
CA ILE A 96 14.52 7.02 -11.24
C ILE A 96 14.79 8.10 -12.30
N LEU A 97 14.77 9.37 -11.90
CA LEU A 97 15.03 10.50 -12.80
C LEU A 97 16.46 10.51 -13.35
N ARG A 98 17.47 10.07 -12.57
CA ARG A 98 18.86 9.92 -13.04
C ARG A 98 19.03 8.87 -14.14
N HIS A 99 18.06 7.97 -14.28
CA HIS A 99 18.01 6.98 -15.37
C HIS A 99 17.03 7.40 -16.48
N ASP A 100 16.64 8.68 -16.53
CA ASP A 100 15.73 9.26 -17.52
C ASP A 100 14.34 8.58 -17.57
N LYS A 101 13.88 8.04 -16.44
CA LYS A 101 12.56 7.41 -16.31
C LYS A 101 11.59 8.29 -15.52
N PRO A 102 10.27 8.21 -15.79
CA PRO A 102 9.27 8.91 -14.99
C PRO A 102 8.95 8.16 -13.68
N PRO A 103 9.06 8.82 -12.51
CA PRO A 103 8.62 8.27 -11.24
C PRO A 103 7.09 8.38 -11.07
N ILE A 104 6.46 7.27 -10.68
CA ILE A 104 5.02 7.18 -10.44
C ILE A 104 4.79 6.74 -8.98
N ILE A 105 4.28 7.64 -8.15
CA ILE A 105 3.98 7.36 -6.74
C ILE A 105 2.53 6.92 -6.62
N ALA A 106 2.28 5.71 -6.11
CA ALA A 106 0.95 5.14 -6.01
C ALA A 106 0.69 4.53 -4.63
N GLY A 107 -0.50 4.74 -4.06
CA GLY A 107 -0.85 4.20 -2.74
C GLY A 107 -1.97 4.96 -2.05
N GLY A 108 -2.45 4.42 -0.92
CA GLY A 108 -3.60 4.97 -0.19
C GLY A 108 -3.26 5.86 1.01
N SER A 109 -1.99 6.02 1.36
CA SER A 109 -1.61 6.67 2.62
C SER A 109 -1.39 8.17 2.45
N ASN A 110 -2.48 8.93 2.50
CA ASN A 110 -2.46 10.39 2.30
C ASN A 110 -1.47 11.13 3.22
N SER A 111 -1.18 10.63 4.42
CA SER A 111 -0.16 11.23 5.29
C SER A 111 1.26 11.14 4.73
N TYR A 112 1.59 10.07 4.00
CA TYR A 112 2.90 9.91 3.34
C TYR A 112 3.03 10.89 2.19
N ILE A 113 1.99 11.00 1.36
CA ILE A 113 1.96 11.97 0.27
C ILE A 113 2.01 13.41 0.81
N LYS A 114 1.25 13.72 1.86
CA LYS A 114 1.26 15.04 2.50
C LYS A 114 2.65 15.38 3.04
N GLU A 115 3.31 14.48 3.76
CA GLU A 115 4.66 14.72 4.28
C GLU A 115 5.70 14.86 3.15
N LEU A 116 5.58 14.08 2.08
CA LEU A 116 6.47 14.18 0.93
C LEU A 116 6.33 15.53 0.22
N VAL A 117 5.10 15.94 -0.05
CA VAL A 117 4.76 17.09 -0.88
C VAL A 117 4.82 18.41 -0.09
N ASP A 118 4.25 18.42 1.11
CA ASP A 118 4.02 19.60 1.96
C ASP A 118 4.78 19.58 3.29
N GLY A 119 5.70 18.63 3.48
CA GLY A 119 6.57 18.57 4.65
C GLY A 119 7.55 19.75 4.73
N VAL A 120 8.79 19.50 5.14
CA VAL A 120 9.80 20.54 5.41
C VAL A 120 9.91 21.59 4.27
N GLY A 121 9.25 22.73 4.48
CA GLY A 121 9.21 23.88 3.58
C GLY A 121 8.60 23.65 2.19
N SER A 122 7.77 22.61 2.00
CA SER A 122 7.23 22.23 0.67
C SER A 122 8.31 22.06 -0.41
N LYS A 123 9.53 21.66 0.01
CA LYS A 123 10.72 21.56 -0.85
C LYS A 123 10.45 20.69 -2.09
N PHE A 124 9.70 19.61 -1.95
CA PHE A 124 9.37 18.71 -3.05
C PHE A 124 8.61 19.42 -4.19
N ARG A 125 7.57 20.20 -3.86
CA ARG A 125 6.80 20.98 -4.86
C ARG A 125 7.63 22.05 -5.56
N SER A 126 8.66 22.57 -4.90
CA SER A 126 9.58 23.54 -5.50
C SER A 126 10.59 22.91 -6.47
N GLN A 127 10.76 21.58 -6.42
CA GLN A 127 11.76 20.84 -7.19
C GLN A 127 11.16 20.03 -8.36
N TYR A 128 9.90 19.65 -8.25
CA TYR A 128 9.25 18.73 -9.19
C TYR A 128 7.90 19.26 -9.66
N ASP A 129 7.63 19.07 -10.96
CA ASP A 129 6.32 19.31 -11.54
C ASP A 129 5.41 18.11 -11.24
N CYS A 130 4.51 18.29 -10.27
CA CYS A 130 3.70 17.21 -9.70
C CYS A 130 2.35 17.09 -10.41
N CYS A 131 2.08 15.94 -11.02
CA CYS A 131 0.78 15.61 -11.60
C CYS A 131 0.01 14.69 -10.65
N PHE A 132 -1.17 15.12 -10.18
CA PHE A 132 -2.01 14.33 -9.29
C PHE A 132 -3.20 13.74 -10.06
N MET A 133 -3.33 12.42 -10.01
CA MET A 133 -4.42 11.66 -10.59
C MET A 133 -5.22 11.00 -9.46
N TRP A 134 -6.44 11.44 -9.25
CA TRP A 134 -7.36 10.83 -8.28
C TRP A 134 -8.22 9.78 -9.00
N VAL A 135 -8.16 8.53 -8.54
CA VAL A 135 -9.02 7.45 -9.01
C VAL A 135 -10.22 7.35 -8.07
N ASP A 136 -11.35 7.86 -8.56
CA ASP A 136 -12.61 7.90 -7.81
C ASP A 136 -13.55 6.77 -8.27
N VAL A 137 -14.28 6.20 -7.31
CA VAL A 137 -15.25 5.13 -7.54
C VAL A 137 -16.45 5.40 -6.66
N GLU A 138 -17.65 5.24 -7.22
CA GLU A 138 -18.90 5.37 -6.47
C GLU A 138 -18.92 4.38 -5.30
N LEU A 139 -19.34 4.84 -4.12
CA LEU A 139 -19.17 4.11 -2.85
C LEU A 139 -19.81 2.72 -2.88
N THR A 140 -21.05 2.57 -3.36
CA THR A 140 -21.72 1.26 -3.37
C THR A 140 -20.99 0.25 -4.26
N THR A 141 -20.48 0.71 -5.39
CA THR A 141 -19.60 -0.06 -6.29
C THR A 141 -18.29 -0.42 -5.60
N LEU A 142 -17.64 0.53 -4.93
CA LEU A 142 -16.40 0.30 -4.21
C LEU A 142 -16.55 -0.75 -3.10
N HIS A 143 -17.67 -0.74 -2.38
CA HIS A 143 -17.94 -1.70 -1.31
C HIS A 143 -17.99 -3.14 -1.83
N GLN A 144 -18.60 -3.37 -3.00
CA GLN A 144 -18.63 -4.69 -3.63
C GLN A 144 -17.22 -5.17 -3.96
N PHE A 145 -16.36 -4.29 -4.48
CA PHE A 145 -14.96 -4.63 -4.78
C PHE A 145 -14.14 -4.89 -3.53
N VAL A 146 -14.33 -4.14 -2.45
CA VAL A 146 -13.63 -4.35 -1.18
C VAL A 146 -13.99 -5.70 -0.57
N ALA A 147 -15.28 -6.05 -0.51
CA ALA A 147 -15.71 -7.33 0.04
C ALA A 147 -15.16 -8.51 -0.78
N ALA A 148 -15.35 -8.47 -2.11
CA ALA A 148 -14.84 -9.51 -3.02
C ALA A 148 -13.31 -9.62 -3.00
N ARG A 149 -12.61 -8.52 -2.68
CA ARG A 149 -11.16 -8.53 -2.52
C ARG A 149 -10.73 -9.28 -1.26
N VAL A 150 -11.41 -9.09 -0.13
CA VAL A 150 -11.11 -9.86 1.09
C VAL A 150 -11.35 -11.35 0.84
N ASP A 151 -12.42 -11.71 0.13
CA ASP A 151 -12.67 -13.11 -0.26
C ASP A 151 -11.51 -13.69 -1.08
N LYS A 152 -11.05 -12.95 -2.09
CA LYS A 152 -9.87 -13.36 -2.88
C LYS A 152 -8.58 -13.43 -2.06
N MET A 153 -8.41 -12.57 -1.06
CA MET A 153 -7.25 -12.64 -0.15
C MET A 153 -7.29 -13.95 0.64
N VAL A 154 -8.45 -14.33 1.16
CA VAL A 154 -8.65 -15.60 1.87
C VAL A 154 -8.37 -16.78 0.93
N GLU A 155 -8.90 -16.78 -0.29
CA GLU A 155 -8.65 -17.80 -1.31
C GLU A 155 -7.16 -17.94 -1.67
N ARG A 156 -6.44 -16.82 -1.71
CA ARG A 156 -4.99 -16.77 -1.96
C ARG A 156 -4.14 -17.17 -0.74
N GLY A 157 -4.77 -17.45 0.41
CA GLY A 157 -4.07 -17.96 1.59
C GLY A 157 -3.79 -16.92 2.68
N ALA A 158 -4.50 -15.79 2.73
CA ALA A 158 -4.34 -14.78 3.79
C ALA A 158 -4.46 -15.37 5.21
N VAL A 159 -5.36 -16.34 5.41
CA VAL A 159 -5.51 -17.02 6.71
C VAL A 159 -4.27 -17.83 7.06
N GLN A 160 -3.68 -18.53 6.09
CA GLN A 160 -2.46 -19.30 6.29
C GLN A 160 -1.26 -18.38 6.55
N GLU A 161 -1.19 -17.26 5.83
CA GLU A 161 -0.18 -16.23 6.00
C GLU A 161 -0.21 -15.65 7.42
N ALA A 162 -1.38 -15.25 7.93
CA ALA A 162 -1.56 -14.80 9.30
C ALA A 162 -1.24 -15.89 10.33
N ARG A 163 -1.64 -17.14 10.05
CA ARG A 163 -1.39 -18.30 10.93
C ARG A 163 0.11 -18.52 11.16
N LEU A 164 0.93 -18.40 10.11
CA LEU A 164 2.37 -18.66 10.19
C LEU A 164 3.12 -17.67 11.08
N VAL A 165 2.61 -16.45 11.18
CA VAL A 165 3.23 -15.38 11.99
C VAL A 165 2.57 -15.21 13.34
N PHE A 166 1.46 -15.90 13.62
CA PHE A 166 0.70 -15.74 14.85
C PHE A 166 1.55 -16.02 16.09
N ARG A 167 1.53 -15.09 17.05
CA ARG A 167 2.05 -15.28 18.41
C ARG A 167 1.07 -14.71 19.40
N ALA A 168 0.88 -15.40 20.53
CA ALA A 168 -0.12 -15.05 21.53
C ALA A 168 0.11 -13.69 22.22
N ASP A 169 1.31 -13.13 22.11
CA ASP A 169 1.76 -11.88 22.70
C ASP A 169 1.93 -10.72 21.69
N HIS A 170 1.35 -10.85 20.48
CA HIS A 170 1.44 -9.81 19.47
C HIS A 170 0.89 -8.45 19.95
N ASN A 171 1.64 -7.40 19.62
CA ASN A 171 1.16 -6.03 19.72
C ASN A 171 0.67 -5.53 18.35
N TYR A 172 -0.64 -5.61 18.11
CA TYR A 172 -1.28 -5.16 16.87
C TYR A 172 -1.32 -3.63 16.68
N SER A 173 -0.67 -2.85 17.55
CA SER A 173 -0.57 -1.39 17.44
C SER A 173 0.69 -0.89 16.72
N GLN A 174 1.60 -1.78 16.31
CA GLN A 174 2.91 -1.42 15.76
C GLN A 174 3.18 -2.03 14.39
N GLY A 175 3.99 -1.32 13.59
CA GLY A 175 4.54 -1.84 12.33
C GLY A 175 3.50 -2.39 11.36
N ILE A 176 3.84 -3.52 10.75
CA ILE A 176 2.96 -4.28 9.83
C ILE A 176 1.80 -4.95 10.58
N TRP A 177 1.93 -5.19 11.89
CA TRP A 177 0.94 -5.91 12.71
C TRP A 177 -0.39 -5.15 12.85
N ARG A 178 -0.41 -3.87 12.46
CA ARG A 178 -1.62 -3.05 12.33
C ARG A 178 -2.47 -3.38 11.11
N SER A 179 -2.00 -4.26 10.23
CA SER A 179 -2.71 -4.63 9.01
C SER A 179 -4.05 -5.29 9.33
N ILE A 180 -5.09 -4.89 8.61
CA ILE A 180 -6.42 -5.51 8.69
C ILE A 180 -6.28 -6.99 8.30
N GLY A 181 -6.78 -7.87 9.16
CA GLY A 181 -6.65 -9.32 9.09
C GLY A 181 -5.82 -9.90 10.22
N MET A 182 -4.92 -9.13 10.83
CA MET A 182 -4.09 -9.63 11.92
C MET A 182 -4.84 -9.71 13.25
N ALA A 183 -5.44 -8.59 13.67
CA ALA A 183 -6.18 -8.53 14.93
C ALA A 183 -7.51 -9.29 14.86
N GLU A 184 -8.18 -9.23 13.71
CA GLU A 184 -9.46 -9.90 13.45
C GLU A 184 -9.35 -11.42 13.57
N MET A 185 -8.23 -12.00 13.14
CA MET A 185 -8.00 -13.45 13.21
C MET A 185 -7.40 -13.94 14.54
N ASP A 186 -7.00 -13.05 15.46
CA ASP A 186 -6.35 -13.43 16.73
C ASP A 186 -7.20 -14.43 17.53
N SER A 187 -8.49 -14.12 17.70
CA SER A 187 -9.41 -14.98 18.46
C SER A 187 -9.56 -16.37 17.83
N TYR A 188 -9.60 -16.43 16.50
CA TYR A 188 -9.66 -17.68 15.74
C TYR A 188 -8.40 -18.52 15.97
N PHE A 189 -7.21 -17.94 15.89
CA PHE A 189 -5.96 -18.67 16.10
C PHE A 189 -5.78 -19.14 17.55
N ARG A 190 -6.24 -18.37 18.54
CA ARG A 190 -6.26 -18.83 19.95
C ARG A 190 -7.17 -20.04 20.12
N ALA A 191 -8.35 -20.02 19.52
CA ALA A 191 -9.28 -21.14 19.56
C ALA A 191 -8.68 -22.38 18.87
N GLU A 192 -8.04 -22.20 17.70
CA GLU A 192 -7.33 -23.25 16.97
C GLU A 192 -6.26 -23.91 17.84
N ASN A 193 -5.40 -23.12 18.50
CA ASN A 193 -4.34 -23.61 19.38
C ASN A 193 -4.86 -24.26 20.67
N SER A 194 -6.06 -23.88 21.13
CA SER A 194 -6.71 -24.48 22.31
C SER A 194 -7.42 -25.81 22.03
N GLY A 195 -7.44 -26.26 20.77
CA GLY A 195 -8.13 -27.49 20.37
C GLY A 195 -9.65 -27.36 20.29
N ALA A 196 -10.17 -26.16 19.98
CA ALA A 196 -11.60 -25.95 19.77
C ALA A 196 -12.15 -26.84 18.64
N ASN A 197 -13.43 -27.22 18.74
CA ASN A 197 -14.08 -28.06 17.73
C ASN A 197 -14.22 -27.35 16.37
N GLU A 198 -14.34 -28.13 15.30
CA GLU A 198 -14.38 -27.61 13.92
C GLU A 198 -15.53 -26.62 13.67
N GLU A 199 -16.70 -26.86 14.27
CA GLU A 199 -17.86 -25.99 14.09
C GLU A 199 -17.64 -24.60 14.69
N MET A 200 -17.03 -24.54 15.88
CA MET A 200 -16.65 -23.29 16.53
C MET A 200 -15.58 -22.57 15.72
N LYS A 201 -14.53 -23.28 15.28
CA LYS A 201 -13.46 -22.71 14.47
C LYS A 201 -13.98 -22.11 13.16
N ALA A 202 -14.88 -22.80 12.48
CA ALA A 202 -15.51 -22.31 11.24
C ALA A 202 -16.29 -21.01 11.49
N ARG A 203 -17.10 -20.97 12.56
CA ARG A 203 -17.86 -19.76 12.94
C ARG A 203 -16.96 -18.58 13.30
N MET A 204 -15.87 -18.83 14.02
CA MET A 204 -14.91 -17.78 14.39
C MET A 204 -14.16 -17.25 13.19
N LEU A 205 -13.75 -18.11 12.26
CA LEU A 205 -13.10 -17.70 11.02
C LEU A 205 -14.03 -16.87 10.14
N GLU A 206 -15.28 -17.28 9.99
CA GLU A 206 -16.28 -16.52 9.24
C GLU A 206 -16.51 -15.14 9.87
N ALA A 207 -16.61 -15.06 11.20
CA ALA A 207 -16.73 -13.79 11.92
C ALA A 207 -15.51 -12.88 11.67
N ALA A 208 -14.29 -13.42 11.76
CA ALA A 208 -13.06 -12.68 11.50
C ALA A 208 -13.02 -12.12 10.06
N ILE A 209 -13.38 -12.92 9.07
CA ILE A 209 -13.42 -12.49 7.66
C ILE A 209 -14.46 -11.38 7.45
N ASN A 210 -15.63 -11.48 8.10
CA ASN A 210 -16.65 -10.43 8.03
C ASN A 210 -16.18 -9.14 8.71
N GLU A 211 -15.45 -9.23 9.82
CA GLU A 211 -14.83 -8.08 10.48
C GLU A 211 -13.77 -7.42 9.59
N MET A 212 -12.93 -8.20 8.90
CA MET A 212 -11.97 -7.67 7.93
C MET A 212 -12.65 -6.88 6.81
N LYS A 213 -13.78 -7.38 6.28
CA LYS A 213 -14.57 -6.66 5.27
C LYS A 213 -15.09 -5.32 5.82
N ALA A 214 -15.63 -5.32 7.03
CA ALA A 214 -16.13 -4.12 7.69
C ALA A 214 -15.02 -3.09 7.99
N ASN A 215 -13.87 -3.55 8.48
CA ASN A 215 -12.73 -2.67 8.75
C ASN A 215 -12.12 -2.11 7.47
N THR A 216 -12.04 -2.91 6.40
CA THR A 216 -11.53 -2.43 5.10
C THR A 216 -12.47 -1.40 4.49
N TYR A 217 -13.79 -1.57 4.67
CA TYR A 217 -14.80 -0.58 4.31
C TYR A 217 -14.55 0.77 5.03
N ASN A 218 -14.26 0.74 6.33
CA ASN A 218 -14.02 1.95 7.12
C ASN A 218 -12.75 2.73 6.67
N LEU A 219 -11.87 2.12 5.87
CA LEU A 219 -10.73 2.83 5.25
C LEU A 219 -11.08 3.54 3.94
N THR A 220 -12.30 3.35 3.43
CA THR A 220 -12.77 3.97 2.17
C THR A 220 -13.56 5.27 2.36
N ILE A 221 -13.91 5.59 3.61
CA ILE A 221 -14.68 6.77 4.03
C ILE A 221 -13.79 7.92 4.49
#